data_AF-D6AAT7-F1
#
_entry.id   AF-D6AAT7-F1
#
_cell.length_a   1.000
_cell.length_b   1.000
_cell.length_c   1.000
_cell.angle_alpha   90.00
_cell.angle_beta   90.00
_cell.angle_gamma   90.00
#
_symmetry.space_group_name_H-M   'P 1'
#
loop_
_entity.id
_entity.type
_entity.pdbx_description
1 polymer ?
#
loop_
_entity_poly.entity_id
_entity_poly.type
_entity_poly.pdbx_seq_one_letter_code
_entity_poly.pdbx_strand_id
1 'polypeptide(L)'
;MTQKAQVNAPADKTLPTPRDRATGDAPSTAAARPSGNLTEAQRSVAMVWLRRGLPVIPCSRVDKGPMVAGFGRDATAEELAPFSDPRQVWDWWSGRFRRAHVGILTGRGAGRGLLVIDLDVRKEGTDLPPEYAYAYSGVDILERMATEAGEPWPDTYSVITPSGGVHLYFRQPEEGPLIGCATGAGPTAPHLGPLIDVRGVGGLVIAAGSYSAAQGIAYRRMSDSGDRPQPLPGWLLERLRPAAAPAAPAPRPAALRAVPCGATRGDRYAAAALMGAATDVADAPEGERNRKLFAAARRLGELCESAPAVLSESTVSDALLDAATRAGVSEREALRTIRSGWERGLAGHGAGAA
;
A
#
# COMPACT_ATOMS: atom_id res chain seq x y z
N MET A 1 8.67 43.93 -48.22
CA MET A 1 8.04 42.61 -48.02
C MET A 1 9.13 41.68 -47.52
N THR A 2 9.19 41.44 -46.21
CA THR A 2 10.21 40.55 -45.63
C THR A 2 9.48 39.59 -44.68
N GLN A 3 9.68 38.30 -44.94
CA GLN A 3 8.97 37.16 -44.38
C GLN A 3 8.88 37.16 -42.85
N LYS A 4 7.69 36.82 -42.34
CA LYS A 4 7.47 36.42 -40.95
C LYS A 4 8.23 35.11 -40.69
N ALA A 5 9.15 35.12 -39.73
CA ALA A 5 9.71 33.91 -39.15
C ALA A 5 8.64 33.23 -38.30
N GLN A 6 8.11 32.11 -38.80
CA GLN A 6 7.43 31.11 -37.98
C GLN A 6 8.48 30.44 -37.10
N VAL A 7 8.43 30.70 -35.80
CA VAL A 7 9.18 29.91 -34.82
C VAL A 7 8.24 28.79 -34.37
N ASN A 8 8.61 27.56 -34.75
CA ASN A 8 7.90 26.33 -34.44
C ASN A 8 7.78 26.11 -32.93
N ALA A 9 6.61 25.62 -32.50
CA ALA A 9 6.38 25.09 -31.15
C ALA A 9 7.36 23.93 -30.86
N PRO A 10 7.77 23.71 -29.59
CA PRO A 10 8.67 22.62 -29.26
C PRO A 10 7.99 21.28 -29.57
N ALA A 11 8.69 20.44 -30.34
CA ALA A 11 8.28 19.09 -30.65
C ALA A 11 8.09 18.29 -29.36
N ASP A 12 6.92 17.65 -29.25
CA ASP A 12 6.56 16.68 -28.24
C ASP A 12 7.58 15.53 -28.25
N LYS A 13 8.51 15.54 -27.29
CA LYS A 13 9.54 14.51 -27.17
C LYS A 13 8.95 13.34 -26.40
N THR A 14 8.25 12.45 -27.08
CA THR A 14 7.99 11.10 -26.59
C THR A 14 9.33 10.42 -26.33
N LEU A 15 9.64 10.17 -25.05
CA LEU A 15 10.86 9.47 -24.68
C LEU A 15 10.72 7.97 -25.01
N PRO A 16 11.77 7.34 -25.56
CA PRO A 16 11.74 5.93 -25.93
C PRO A 16 11.55 5.07 -24.68
N THR A 17 10.64 4.10 -24.78
CA THR A 17 10.39 3.19 -23.67
C THR A 17 11.54 2.19 -23.51
N PRO A 18 11.61 1.42 -22.41
CA PRO A 18 12.62 0.38 -22.27
C PRO A 18 12.60 -0.66 -23.41
N ARG A 19 11.46 -0.84 -24.09
CA ARG A 19 11.33 -1.70 -25.28
C ARG A 19 12.02 -1.09 -26.51
N ASP A 20 11.87 0.22 -26.72
CA ASP A 20 12.49 0.93 -27.85
C ASP A 20 14.03 0.96 -27.74
N ARG A 21 14.56 0.88 -26.51
CA ARG A 21 16.00 0.79 -26.24
C ARG A 21 16.59 -0.60 -26.45
N ALA A 22 15.74 -1.64 -26.59
CA ALA A 22 16.19 -3.02 -26.84
C ALA A 22 16.33 -3.35 -28.33
N THR A 23 15.77 -2.53 -29.22
CA THR A 23 15.70 -2.80 -30.67
C THR A 23 16.68 -1.98 -31.53
N GLY A 24 17.27 -0.91 -30.99
CA GLY A 24 18.37 -0.16 -31.63
C GLY A 24 19.72 -0.61 -31.10
N ASP A 25 20.62 -1.01 -32.00
CA ASP A 25 22.03 -1.40 -31.78
C ASP A 25 22.41 -1.68 -30.33
N ALA A 26 22.59 -2.97 -29.99
CA ALA A 26 23.21 -3.40 -28.75
C ALA A 26 24.43 -2.52 -28.48
N PRO A 27 24.43 -1.69 -27.41
CA PRO A 27 25.64 -0.99 -27.04
C PRO A 27 26.63 -2.07 -26.62
N SER A 28 27.58 -2.34 -27.51
CA SER A 28 28.80 -3.07 -27.21
C SER A 28 29.46 -2.36 -26.04
N THR A 29 29.29 -2.93 -24.85
CA THR A 29 30.29 -3.05 -23.82
C THR A 29 29.68 -3.91 -22.74
N ALA A 30 30.16 -5.17 -22.68
CA ALA A 30 30.11 -5.93 -21.45
C ALA A 30 30.59 -4.99 -20.32
N ALA A 31 29.70 -4.65 -19.38
CA ALA A 31 30.14 -4.04 -18.14
C ALA A 31 31.13 -5.05 -17.54
N ALA A 32 32.42 -4.70 -17.63
CA ALA A 32 33.51 -5.55 -17.16
C ALA A 32 33.16 -6.02 -15.74
N ARG A 33 33.43 -7.30 -15.45
CA ARG A 33 33.53 -7.78 -14.07
C ARG A 33 34.29 -6.70 -13.30
N PRO A 34 33.76 -6.12 -12.20
CA PRO A 34 34.55 -5.17 -11.44
C PRO A 34 35.84 -5.90 -11.06
N SER A 35 36.95 -5.43 -11.61
CA SER A 35 38.30 -6.02 -11.48
C SER A 35 38.85 -5.90 -10.05
N GLY A 36 38.01 -5.50 -9.09
CA GLY A 36 38.34 -5.21 -7.71
C GLY A 36 37.59 -6.11 -6.73
N ASN A 37 37.99 -6.04 -5.47
CA ASN A 37 37.42 -6.81 -4.38
C ASN A 37 35.91 -6.55 -4.28
N LEU A 38 35.07 -7.58 -4.47
CA LEU A 38 33.60 -7.49 -4.40
C LEU A 38 33.10 -6.80 -3.12
N THR A 39 33.88 -6.87 -2.04
CA THR A 39 33.63 -6.17 -0.78
C THR A 39 33.76 -4.65 -0.90
N GLU A 40 34.80 -4.15 -1.56
CA GLU A 40 34.99 -2.70 -1.79
C GLU A 40 33.90 -2.15 -2.71
N ALA A 41 33.42 -2.96 -3.65
CA ALA A 41 32.31 -2.61 -4.53
C ALA A 41 30.99 -2.40 -3.77
N GLN A 42 30.57 -3.34 -2.90
CA GLN A 42 29.31 -3.20 -2.15
C GLN A 42 29.34 -2.01 -1.17
N ARG A 43 30.47 -1.80 -0.47
CA ARG A 43 30.62 -0.64 0.42
C ARG A 43 30.50 0.67 -0.36
N SER A 44 31.16 0.76 -1.52
CA SER A 44 31.09 1.97 -2.36
C SER A 44 29.66 2.25 -2.81
N VAL A 45 28.90 1.22 -3.20
CA VAL A 45 27.47 1.34 -3.54
C VAL A 45 26.66 1.86 -2.35
N ALA A 46 26.83 1.29 -1.16
CA ALA A 46 26.14 1.74 0.05
C ALA A 46 26.41 3.22 0.34
N MET A 47 27.68 3.64 0.27
CA MET A 47 28.07 5.02 0.52
C MET A 47 27.55 6.01 -0.54
N VAL A 48 27.41 5.59 -1.80
CA VAL A 48 26.80 6.44 -2.86
C VAL A 48 25.35 6.77 -2.54
N TRP A 49 24.56 5.77 -2.15
CA TRP A 49 23.15 5.97 -1.80
C TRP A 49 23.00 6.75 -0.50
N LEU A 50 23.87 6.50 0.47
CA LEU A 50 23.89 7.25 1.72
C LEU A 50 24.19 8.74 1.50
N ARG A 51 25.17 9.08 0.63
CA ARG A 51 25.47 10.47 0.26
C ARG A 51 24.31 11.17 -0.46
N ARG A 52 23.36 10.41 -1.02
CA ARG A 52 22.11 10.92 -1.60
C ARG A 52 21.00 11.10 -0.55
N GLY A 53 21.30 10.86 0.73
CA GLY A 53 20.35 10.96 1.84
C GLY A 53 19.38 9.78 1.92
N LEU A 54 19.70 8.66 1.27
CA LEU A 54 18.85 7.47 1.24
C LEU A 54 19.39 6.42 2.21
N PRO A 55 18.59 5.96 3.19
CA PRO A 55 19.01 4.95 4.14
C PRO A 55 19.27 3.61 3.45
N VAL A 56 20.27 2.88 3.92
CA VAL A 56 20.65 1.58 3.35
C VAL A 56 20.83 0.52 4.42
N ILE A 57 20.53 -0.73 4.05
CA ILE A 57 20.67 -1.90 4.93
C ILE A 57 21.30 -3.09 4.19
N PRO A 58 21.99 -3.99 4.91
CA PRO A 58 22.50 -5.23 4.31
C PRO A 58 21.35 -6.20 4.03
N CYS A 59 21.32 -6.72 2.80
CA CYS A 59 20.37 -7.73 2.35
C CYS A 59 21.09 -9.04 1.96
N SER A 60 20.42 -10.15 2.19
CA SER A 60 20.87 -11.48 1.81
C SER A 60 20.99 -11.59 0.29
N ARG A 61 21.98 -12.36 -0.17
CA ARG A 61 22.21 -12.59 -1.61
C ARG A 61 21.38 -13.73 -2.18
N VAL A 62 20.70 -14.48 -1.31
CA VAL A 62 19.95 -15.68 -1.68
C VAL A 62 18.50 -15.32 -1.91
N ASP A 63 17.86 -14.74 -0.89
CA ASP A 63 16.43 -14.42 -0.86
C ASP A 63 16.16 -12.90 -0.93
N LYS A 64 17.21 -12.07 -1.00
CA LYS A 64 17.12 -10.59 -1.01
C LYS A 64 16.51 -10.00 0.27
N GLY A 65 16.29 -10.80 1.30
CA GLY A 65 15.70 -10.37 2.57
C GLY A 65 16.67 -9.51 3.39
N PRO A 66 16.16 -8.63 4.26
CA PRO A 66 16.98 -7.83 5.15
C PRO A 66 17.75 -8.69 6.15
N MET A 67 18.98 -8.31 6.48
CA MET A 67 19.83 -9.01 7.46
C MET A 67 19.91 -8.29 8.83
N VAL A 68 19.17 -7.19 8.96
CA VAL A 68 19.04 -6.35 10.17
C VAL A 68 17.57 -6.03 10.41
N ALA A 69 17.18 -5.87 11.67
CA ALA A 69 15.83 -5.50 12.09
C ALA A 69 15.72 -3.98 12.31
N GLY A 70 14.51 -3.49 12.63
CA GLY A 70 14.27 -2.09 13.01
C GLY A 70 13.78 -1.18 11.88
N PHE A 71 13.41 -1.74 10.72
CA PHE A 71 12.70 -1.02 9.67
C PHE A 71 11.37 -1.69 9.37
N GLY A 72 10.42 -0.93 8.84
CA GLY A 72 9.08 -1.41 8.52
C GLY A 72 8.12 -0.26 8.33
N ARG A 73 6.84 -0.59 8.11
CA ARG A 73 5.79 0.41 7.87
C ARG A 73 5.65 1.40 9.03
N ASP A 74 5.75 0.88 10.25
CA ASP A 74 5.49 1.62 11.48
C ASP A 74 6.76 2.16 12.15
N ALA A 75 7.93 1.98 11.52
CA ALA A 75 9.20 2.45 12.04
C ALA A 75 9.22 3.99 12.11
N THR A 76 9.62 4.51 13.27
CA THR A 76 9.80 5.92 13.56
C THR A 76 11.05 6.47 12.88
N ALA A 77 11.19 7.80 12.82
CA ALA A 77 12.38 8.43 12.25
C ALA A 77 13.64 8.07 13.06
N GLU A 78 13.50 7.98 14.38
CA GLU A 78 14.55 7.59 15.32
C GLU A 78 14.99 6.14 15.10
N GLU A 79 14.05 5.21 14.88
CA GLU A 79 14.37 3.80 14.57
C GLU A 79 15.08 3.64 13.21
N LEU A 80 14.79 4.53 12.25
CA LEU A 80 15.41 4.51 10.93
C LEU A 80 16.75 5.28 10.86
N ALA A 81 17.02 6.18 11.80
CA ALA A 81 18.23 7.01 11.84
C ALA A 81 19.55 6.20 11.76
N PRO A 82 19.69 5.03 12.43
CA PRO A 82 20.88 4.17 12.32
C PRO A 82 21.21 3.78 10.87
N PHE A 83 20.20 3.59 10.02
CA PHE A 83 20.38 3.21 8.61
C PHE A 83 20.89 4.34 7.73
N SER A 84 21.00 5.54 8.30
CA SER A 84 21.57 6.73 7.68
C SER A 84 22.89 7.18 8.34
N ASP A 85 23.41 6.43 9.33
CA ASP A 85 24.70 6.74 9.94
C ASP A 85 25.88 6.25 9.07
N PRO A 86 26.74 7.15 8.56
CA PRO A 86 27.90 6.78 7.76
C PRO A 86 28.86 5.81 8.46
N ARG A 87 29.01 5.89 9.79
CA ARG A 87 29.91 5.00 10.53
C ARG A 87 29.34 3.59 10.57
N GLN A 88 28.07 3.45 10.95
CA GLN A 88 27.40 2.16 10.97
C GLN A 88 27.35 1.50 9.59
N VAL A 89 26.97 2.24 8.55
CA VAL A 89 26.96 1.76 7.17
C VAL A 89 28.37 1.33 6.76
N TRP A 90 29.40 2.13 7.07
CA TRP A 90 30.78 1.75 6.77
C TRP A 90 31.19 0.43 7.46
N ASP A 91 30.86 0.27 8.74
CA ASP A 91 31.23 -0.90 9.55
C ASP A 91 30.54 -2.18 9.07
N TRP A 92 29.27 -2.08 8.66
CA TRP A 92 28.53 -3.22 8.11
C TRP A 92 29.23 -3.85 6.91
N TRP A 93 29.59 -3.04 5.92
CA TRP A 93 30.26 -3.54 4.71
C TRP A 93 31.78 -3.68 4.84
N SER A 94 32.38 -3.19 5.92
CA SER A 94 33.79 -3.48 6.26
C SER A 94 33.95 -4.74 7.11
N GLY A 95 32.87 -5.24 7.73
CA GLY A 95 32.91 -6.39 8.63
C GLY A 95 31.93 -7.52 8.26
N ARG A 96 30.93 -7.72 9.11
CA ARG A 96 30.01 -8.88 9.07
C ARG A 96 29.27 -9.01 7.74
N PHE A 97 28.89 -7.89 7.13
CA PHE A 97 28.05 -7.86 5.93
C PHE A 97 28.83 -7.48 4.66
N ARG A 98 30.16 -7.67 4.66
CA ARG A 98 31.06 -7.34 3.54
C ARG A 98 30.70 -7.91 2.16
N ARG A 99 29.79 -8.89 2.10
CA ARG A 99 29.30 -9.51 0.87
C ARG A 99 27.79 -9.31 0.65
N ALA A 100 27.07 -8.73 1.61
CA ALA A 100 25.64 -8.53 1.51
C ALA A 100 25.30 -7.60 0.34
N HIS A 101 24.12 -7.81 -0.24
CA HIS A 101 23.53 -6.82 -1.13
C HIS A 101 23.25 -5.52 -0.37
N VAL A 102 23.26 -4.41 -1.08
CA VAL A 102 22.82 -3.13 -0.56
C VAL A 102 21.34 -2.97 -0.83
N GLY A 103 20.52 -3.04 0.22
CA GLY A 103 19.11 -2.64 0.18
C GLY A 103 18.98 -1.15 0.44
N ILE A 104 18.22 -0.45 -0.39
CA ILE A 104 17.83 0.95 -0.18
C ILE A 104 16.44 0.93 0.43
N LEU A 105 16.26 1.57 1.58
CA LEU A 105 14.94 1.68 2.19
C LEU A 105 14.05 2.61 1.36
N THR A 106 12.83 2.17 1.06
CA THR A 106 11.81 2.98 0.43
C THR A 106 10.85 3.56 1.47
N GLY A 107 10.17 4.64 1.10
CA GLY A 107 9.37 5.44 2.00
C GLY A 107 10.21 6.47 2.74
N ARG A 108 9.99 6.61 4.06
CA ARG A 108 10.57 7.64 4.92
C ARG A 108 12.10 7.69 4.77
N GLY A 109 12.65 8.89 4.61
CA GLY A 109 14.08 9.15 4.43
C GLY A 109 14.37 10.65 4.43
N ALA A 110 15.56 11.08 3.99
CA ALA A 110 15.83 12.52 3.86
C ALA A 110 14.81 13.20 2.93
N GLY A 111 14.29 14.36 3.35
CA GLY A 111 13.13 14.99 2.70
C GLY A 111 11.85 14.19 2.95
N ARG A 112 11.09 13.88 1.88
CA ARG A 112 9.88 13.04 1.94
C ARG A 112 10.18 11.55 1.66
N GLY A 113 11.41 11.25 1.23
CA GLY A 113 11.89 9.90 0.96
C GLY A 113 11.57 9.35 -0.45
N LEU A 114 11.75 8.03 -0.62
CA LEU A 114 11.80 7.36 -1.92
C LEU A 114 10.54 6.54 -2.21
N LEU A 115 10.07 6.56 -3.44
CA LEU A 115 9.07 5.64 -3.96
C LEU A 115 9.68 4.90 -5.15
N VAL A 116 9.49 3.58 -5.25
CA VAL A 116 9.94 2.82 -6.43
C VAL A 116 8.76 2.07 -7.02
N ILE A 117 8.58 2.18 -8.33
CA ILE A 117 7.68 1.34 -9.11
C ILE A 117 8.54 0.23 -9.71
N ASP A 118 8.30 -1.00 -9.29
CA ASP A 118 9.04 -2.21 -9.64
C ASP A 118 8.22 -3.00 -10.68
N LEU A 119 8.71 -2.98 -11.92
CA LEU A 119 8.05 -3.53 -13.10
C LEU A 119 8.65 -4.92 -13.38
N ASP A 120 7.92 -5.95 -12.99
CA ASP A 120 8.35 -7.33 -13.11
C ASP A 120 8.08 -7.90 -14.51
N VAL A 121 8.91 -8.88 -14.90
CA VAL A 121 8.63 -9.72 -16.07
C VAL A 121 7.75 -10.89 -15.64
N ARG A 122 6.75 -11.21 -16.46
CA ARG A 122 5.86 -12.35 -16.23
C ARG A 122 6.66 -13.64 -16.17
N LYS A 123 6.48 -14.41 -15.09
CA LYS A 123 7.06 -15.75 -14.98
C LYS A 123 6.25 -16.73 -15.82
N GLU A 124 6.93 -17.72 -16.40
CA GLU A 124 6.28 -18.82 -17.12
C GLU A 124 5.22 -19.50 -16.22
N GLY A 125 4.06 -19.80 -16.80
CA GLY A 125 2.93 -20.38 -16.06
C GLY A 125 2.17 -19.43 -15.14
N THR A 126 2.47 -18.13 -15.14
CA THR A 126 1.65 -17.14 -14.41
C THR A 126 0.43 -16.78 -15.23
N ASP A 127 -0.77 -17.08 -14.75
CA ASP A 127 -2.01 -16.60 -15.37
C ASP A 127 -2.29 -15.16 -14.95
N LEU A 128 -2.58 -14.32 -15.95
CA LEU A 128 -3.01 -12.94 -15.73
C LEU A 128 -4.51 -12.83 -15.98
N PRO A 129 -5.20 -11.90 -15.30
CA PRO A 129 -6.59 -11.59 -15.63
C PRO A 129 -6.74 -11.23 -17.12
N PRO A 130 -7.89 -11.54 -17.75
CA PRO A 130 -8.08 -11.35 -19.20
C PRO A 130 -7.74 -9.95 -19.71
N GLU A 131 -8.04 -8.92 -18.93
CA GLU A 131 -7.74 -7.53 -19.26
C GLU A 131 -6.24 -7.21 -19.32
N TYR A 132 -5.38 -8.03 -18.69
CA TYR A 132 -3.92 -7.94 -18.74
C TYR A 132 -3.27 -9.05 -19.57
N ALA A 133 -4.04 -9.85 -20.31
CA ALA A 133 -3.52 -10.98 -21.10
C ALA A 133 -2.47 -10.57 -22.16
N TYR A 134 -2.49 -9.29 -22.57
CA TYR A 134 -1.52 -8.72 -23.50
C TYR A 134 -0.12 -8.51 -22.90
N ALA A 135 0.00 -8.50 -21.56
CA ALA A 135 1.20 -8.08 -20.87
C ALA A 135 2.19 -9.24 -20.70
N TYR A 136 3.41 -9.02 -21.19
CA TYR A 136 4.60 -9.79 -20.89
C TYR A 136 5.35 -9.24 -19.67
N SER A 137 5.26 -7.94 -19.41
CA SER A 137 5.91 -7.29 -18.27
C SER A 137 5.09 -6.14 -17.70
N GLY A 138 5.44 -5.69 -16.49
CA GLY A 138 4.91 -4.46 -15.90
C GLY A 138 5.19 -3.21 -16.75
N VAL A 139 6.23 -3.23 -17.60
CA VAL A 139 6.51 -2.13 -18.55
C VAL A 139 5.32 -1.95 -19.49
N ASP A 140 4.81 -3.05 -20.05
CA ASP A 140 3.71 -3.06 -21.00
C ASP A 140 2.42 -2.46 -20.40
N ILE A 141 2.18 -2.78 -19.13
CA ILE A 141 1.02 -2.32 -18.38
C ILE A 141 1.16 -0.83 -18.07
N LEU A 142 2.35 -0.39 -17.67
CA LEU A 142 2.62 1.01 -17.38
C LEU A 142 2.62 1.89 -18.66
N GLU A 143 3.15 1.39 -19.78
CA GLU A 143 3.12 2.06 -21.09
C GLU A 143 1.69 2.33 -21.55
N ARG A 144 0.81 1.32 -21.42
CA ARG A 144 -0.60 1.47 -21.72
C ARG A 144 -1.25 2.50 -20.80
N MET A 145 -0.96 2.45 -19.50
CA MET A 145 -1.49 3.45 -18.55
C MET A 145 -1.04 4.88 -18.88
N ALA A 146 0.22 5.08 -19.27
CA ALA A 146 0.74 6.38 -19.70
C ALA A 146 0.01 6.86 -20.96
N THR A 147 -0.17 5.97 -21.94
CA THR A 147 -0.91 6.25 -23.18
C THR A 147 -2.37 6.65 -22.90
N GLU A 148 -3.05 5.91 -22.03
CA GLU A 148 -4.43 6.20 -21.62
C GLU A 148 -4.56 7.54 -20.87
N ALA A 149 -3.50 7.93 -20.13
CA ALA A 149 -3.42 9.23 -19.47
C ALA A 149 -3.01 10.37 -20.43
N GLY A 150 -2.59 10.08 -21.65
CA GLY A 150 -2.04 11.07 -22.59
C GLY A 150 -0.67 11.61 -22.17
N GLU A 151 0.09 10.82 -21.41
CA GLU A 151 1.35 11.22 -20.76
C GLU A 151 2.53 10.42 -21.31
N PRO A 152 3.74 10.99 -21.38
CA PRO A 152 4.92 10.26 -21.83
C PRO A 152 5.42 9.27 -20.78
N TRP A 153 6.30 8.35 -21.20
CA TRP A 153 7.01 7.48 -20.27
C TRP A 153 7.83 8.30 -19.25
N PRO A 154 7.79 7.99 -17.94
CA PRO A 154 8.47 8.79 -16.94
C PRO A 154 10.00 8.82 -17.12
N ASP A 155 10.55 10.03 -17.26
CA ASP A 155 12.01 10.24 -17.27
C ASP A 155 12.53 10.31 -15.84
N THR A 156 12.99 9.19 -15.30
CA THR A 156 13.55 9.16 -13.95
C THR A 156 14.68 8.15 -13.82
N TYR A 157 15.39 8.21 -12.69
CA TYR A 157 16.42 7.24 -12.35
C TYR A 157 15.85 5.82 -12.44
N SER A 158 16.39 5.03 -13.37
CA SER A 158 15.83 3.72 -13.72
C SER A 158 16.89 2.63 -13.73
N VAL A 159 16.52 1.43 -13.26
CA VAL A 159 17.43 0.29 -13.10
C VAL A 159 16.81 -0.96 -13.71
N ILE A 160 17.56 -1.65 -14.58
CA ILE A 160 17.20 -2.98 -15.06
C ILE A 160 17.58 -4.00 -14.00
N THR A 161 16.63 -4.85 -13.64
CA THR A 161 16.84 -5.95 -12.70
C THR A 161 17.44 -7.16 -13.42
N PRO A 162 18.14 -8.06 -12.70
CA PRO A 162 18.70 -9.27 -13.30
C PRO A 162 17.68 -10.20 -13.96
N SER A 163 16.39 -10.14 -13.59
CA SER A 163 15.30 -10.90 -14.22
C SER A 163 14.77 -10.24 -15.51
N GLY A 164 15.29 -9.07 -15.89
CA GLY A 164 14.81 -8.30 -17.05
C GLY A 164 13.70 -7.30 -16.71
N GLY A 165 13.30 -7.18 -15.45
CA GLY A 165 12.37 -6.16 -14.99
C GLY A 165 13.01 -4.77 -14.89
N VAL A 166 12.22 -3.76 -14.56
CA VAL A 166 12.66 -2.36 -14.48
C VAL A 166 12.16 -1.70 -13.20
N HIS A 167 13.06 -1.12 -12.41
CA HIS A 167 12.70 -0.23 -11.32
C HIS A 167 12.71 1.22 -11.79
N LEU A 168 11.63 1.96 -11.53
CA LEU A 168 11.54 3.41 -11.71
C LEU A 168 11.53 4.09 -10.34
N TYR A 169 12.51 4.97 -10.08
CA TYR A 169 12.68 5.60 -8.78
C TYR A 169 12.10 7.01 -8.80
N PHE A 170 11.27 7.36 -7.82
CA PHE A 170 10.66 8.68 -7.69
C PHE A 170 10.87 9.26 -6.30
N ARG A 171 10.92 10.58 -6.20
CA ARG A 171 10.69 11.26 -4.93
C ARG A 171 9.20 11.14 -4.60
N GLN A 172 8.88 10.79 -3.35
CA GLN A 172 7.50 10.86 -2.87
C GLN A 172 6.94 12.28 -3.12
N PRO A 173 5.61 12.42 -3.37
CA PRO A 173 4.97 13.74 -3.52
C PRO A 173 5.32 14.64 -2.34
N GLU A 174 5.27 15.96 -2.44
CA GLU A 174 5.54 16.92 -1.33
C GLU A 174 4.30 17.25 -0.48
N GLU A 175 3.10 16.82 -0.92
CA GLU A 175 1.84 17.06 -0.22
C GLU A 175 1.07 15.77 0.09
N GLY A 176 0.31 15.79 1.19
CA GLY A 176 -0.51 14.67 1.68
C GLY A 176 0.29 13.44 2.16
N PRO A 177 -0.39 12.30 2.42
CA PRO A 177 0.24 11.13 3.04
C PRO A 177 1.26 10.46 2.12
N LEU A 178 2.28 9.85 2.72
CA LEU A 178 3.25 9.04 2.00
C LEU A 178 2.59 7.77 1.44
N ILE A 179 3.03 7.38 0.24
CA ILE A 179 2.55 6.17 -0.44
C ILE A 179 3.22 4.94 0.19
N GLY A 180 2.40 3.96 0.58
CA GLY A 180 2.84 2.68 1.14
C GLY A 180 3.27 1.66 0.08
N CYS A 181 3.59 0.44 0.51
CA CYS A 181 3.87 -0.66 -0.40
C CYS A 181 2.57 -1.32 -0.91
N ALA A 182 2.63 -1.84 -2.14
CA ALA A 182 1.63 -2.72 -2.74
C ALA A 182 2.35 -3.75 -3.63
N THR A 183 1.83 -4.98 -3.68
CA THR A 183 2.42 -6.06 -4.47
C THR A 183 1.37 -6.59 -5.44
N GLY A 184 1.69 -6.60 -6.72
CA GLY A 184 0.83 -7.08 -7.80
C GLY A 184 -0.53 -6.38 -7.88
N ALA A 185 -1.55 -7.15 -8.27
CA ALA A 185 -2.90 -6.64 -8.45
C ALA A 185 -3.65 -6.54 -7.11
N GLY A 186 -4.30 -5.41 -6.88
CA GLY A 186 -5.21 -5.20 -5.77
C GLY A 186 -6.33 -4.22 -6.14
N PRO A 187 -7.48 -4.29 -5.47
CA PRO A 187 -8.67 -3.53 -5.85
C PRO A 187 -8.57 -2.03 -5.47
N THR A 188 -7.61 -1.67 -4.63
CA THR A 188 -7.46 -0.33 -4.07
C THR A 188 -6.04 0.19 -4.21
N ALA A 189 -5.91 1.51 -4.24
CA ALA A 189 -4.61 2.16 -4.18
C ALA A 189 -3.79 1.69 -2.96
N PRO A 190 -2.45 1.58 -3.08
CA PRO A 190 -1.65 2.05 -4.20
C PRO A 190 -1.36 0.97 -5.27
N HIS A 191 -2.20 -0.06 -5.44
CA HIS A 191 -1.98 -1.06 -6.49
C HIS A 191 -2.18 -0.47 -7.90
N LEU A 192 -1.27 -0.80 -8.83
CA LEU A 192 -1.33 -0.36 -10.22
C LEU A 192 -1.71 -1.49 -11.19
N GLY A 193 -1.63 -2.75 -10.78
CA GLY A 193 -1.97 -3.89 -11.62
C GLY A 193 -1.01 -5.06 -11.40
N PRO A 194 -1.26 -6.22 -12.02
CA PRO A 194 -0.33 -7.34 -11.95
C PRO A 194 1.04 -6.94 -12.53
N LEU A 195 2.10 -7.60 -12.07
CA LEU A 195 3.49 -7.33 -12.50
C LEU A 195 4.02 -5.91 -12.19
N ILE A 196 3.27 -5.10 -11.44
CA ILE A 196 3.70 -3.79 -10.96
C ILE A 196 3.63 -3.79 -9.43
N ASP A 197 4.80 -3.79 -8.80
CA ASP A 197 4.95 -3.63 -7.37
C ASP A 197 5.24 -2.16 -7.05
N VAL A 198 4.59 -1.63 -6.00
CA VAL A 198 4.88 -0.30 -5.45
C VAL A 198 5.66 -0.48 -4.17
N ARG A 199 6.87 0.08 -4.12
CA ARG A 199 7.76 0.05 -2.95
C ARG A 199 7.79 1.44 -2.32
N GLY A 200 6.98 1.62 -1.30
CA GLY A 200 6.83 2.88 -0.54
C GLY A 200 7.24 2.71 0.92
N VAL A 201 6.46 3.29 1.84
CA VAL A 201 6.70 3.20 3.29
C VAL A 201 6.87 1.77 3.78
N GLY A 202 8.02 1.51 4.42
CA GLY A 202 8.37 0.21 5.00
C GLY A 202 8.94 -0.80 4.01
N GLY A 203 9.11 -0.42 2.74
CA GLY A 203 9.70 -1.26 1.71
C GLY A 203 11.22 -1.09 1.59
N LEU A 204 11.80 -1.87 0.69
CA LEU A 204 13.18 -1.73 0.24
C LEU A 204 13.32 -2.19 -1.21
N VAL A 205 14.40 -1.77 -1.86
CA VAL A 205 14.83 -2.30 -3.16
C VAL A 205 16.33 -2.58 -3.16
N ILE A 206 16.80 -3.53 -3.96
CA ILE A 206 18.23 -3.78 -4.10
C ILE A 206 18.86 -2.70 -5.00
N ALA A 207 19.92 -2.07 -4.51
CA ALA A 207 20.63 -1.00 -5.18
C ALA A 207 21.27 -1.45 -6.51
N ALA A 208 21.21 -0.58 -7.52
CA ALA A 208 22.05 -0.70 -8.72
C ALA A 208 23.54 -0.78 -8.32
N GLY A 209 24.29 -1.67 -8.98
CA GLY A 209 25.68 -1.99 -8.61
C GLY A 209 25.83 -3.12 -7.58
N SER A 210 24.74 -3.56 -6.93
CA SER A 210 24.75 -4.82 -6.18
C SER A 210 24.89 -6.01 -7.14
N TYR A 211 25.78 -6.96 -6.85
CA TYR A 211 26.05 -8.10 -7.75
C TYR A 211 25.29 -9.36 -7.33
N SER A 212 24.34 -9.82 -8.15
CA SER A 212 23.58 -11.06 -7.92
C SER A 212 24.47 -12.28 -8.13
N ALA A 213 24.79 -13.01 -7.06
CA ALA A 213 25.54 -14.27 -7.19
C ALA A 213 24.73 -15.37 -7.90
N ALA A 214 23.40 -15.37 -7.73
CA ALA A 214 22.52 -16.40 -8.27
C ALA A 214 22.37 -16.34 -9.80
N GLN A 215 22.44 -15.13 -10.38
CA GLN A 215 22.21 -14.92 -11.82
C GLN A 215 23.45 -14.42 -12.57
N GLY A 216 24.55 -14.11 -11.87
CA GLY A 216 25.80 -13.67 -12.49
C GLY A 216 25.76 -12.28 -13.14
N ILE A 217 24.66 -11.54 -13.00
CA ILE A 217 24.40 -10.24 -13.65
C ILE A 217 24.15 -9.17 -12.57
N ALA A 218 24.68 -7.96 -12.78
CA ALA A 218 24.50 -6.82 -11.89
C ALA A 218 23.25 -6.00 -12.26
N TYR A 219 22.59 -5.41 -11.26
CA TYR A 219 21.56 -4.39 -11.46
C TYR A 219 22.18 -3.18 -12.17
N ARG A 220 21.71 -2.85 -13.38
CA ARG A 220 22.34 -1.85 -14.25
C ARG A 220 21.44 -0.63 -14.40
N ARG A 221 22.02 0.56 -14.23
CA ARG A 221 21.34 1.82 -14.52
C ARG A 221 21.07 1.94 -16.02
N MET A 222 19.86 2.33 -16.38
CA MET A 222 19.40 2.46 -17.78
C MET A 222 19.10 3.91 -18.19
N SER A 223 18.74 4.77 -17.24
CA SER A 223 18.22 6.12 -17.52
C SER A 223 19.30 7.11 -17.98
N ASP A 224 18.98 7.97 -18.94
CA ASP A 224 19.82 9.11 -19.35
C ASP A 224 19.58 10.37 -18.52
N SER A 225 18.41 10.47 -17.86
CA SER A 225 18.10 11.51 -16.85
C SER A 225 19.20 11.59 -15.78
N GLY A 226 19.31 12.69 -15.04
CA GLY A 226 20.38 12.88 -14.03
C GLY A 226 20.51 11.78 -12.96
N ASP A 227 21.50 11.93 -12.09
CA ASP A 227 21.88 10.92 -11.07
C ASP A 227 20.89 10.74 -9.90
N ARG A 228 19.71 11.38 -9.95
CA ARG A 228 18.75 11.42 -8.84
C ARG A 228 17.32 11.10 -9.30
N PRO A 229 16.51 10.46 -8.44
CA PRO A 229 15.07 10.29 -8.67
C PRO A 229 14.35 11.62 -8.94
N GLN A 230 13.47 11.65 -9.94
CA GLN A 230 12.62 12.80 -10.25
C GLN A 230 11.33 12.79 -9.39
N PRO A 231 10.60 13.92 -9.30
CA PRO A 231 9.27 13.92 -8.69
C PRO A 231 8.35 12.87 -9.31
N LEU A 232 7.48 12.27 -8.50
CA LEU A 232 6.40 11.41 -9.00
C LEU A 232 5.46 12.23 -9.93
N PRO A 233 5.25 11.81 -11.19
CA PRO A 233 4.31 12.47 -12.10
C PRO A 233 2.88 12.51 -11.55
N GLY A 234 2.15 13.58 -11.86
CA GLY A 234 0.78 13.79 -11.37
C GLY A 234 -0.18 12.65 -11.72
N TRP A 235 -0.14 12.18 -12.96
CA TRP A 235 -1.00 11.08 -13.43
C TRP A 235 -0.76 9.76 -12.68
N LEU A 236 0.49 9.50 -12.24
CA LEU A 236 0.79 8.35 -11.38
C LEU A 236 0.34 8.59 -9.95
N LEU A 237 0.53 9.80 -9.44
CA LEU A 237 0.06 10.18 -8.11
C LEU A 237 -1.46 10.02 -7.98
N GLU A 238 -2.24 10.40 -8.98
CA GLU A 238 -3.69 10.26 -8.99
C GLU A 238 -4.14 8.80 -8.92
N ARG A 239 -3.39 7.88 -9.54
CA ARG A 239 -3.67 6.43 -9.45
C ARG A 239 -3.23 5.82 -8.12
N LEU A 240 -2.10 6.26 -7.58
CA LEU A 240 -1.52 5.79 -6.32
C LEU A 240 -2.19 6.40 -5.09
N ARG A 241 -2.83 7.56 -5.26
CA ARG A 241 -3.63 8.27 -4.27
C ARG A 241 -4.85 8.89 -4.96
N PRO A 242 -5.85 8.06 -5.32
CA PRO A 242 -7.12 8.58 -5.81
C PRO A 242 -7.65 9.57 -4.79
N ALA A 243 -8.11 10.73 -5.27
CA ALA A 243 -8.83 11.66 -4.41
C ALA A 243 -9.90 10.85 -3.66
N ALA A 244 -9.91 10.95 -2.32
CA ALA A 244 -10.90 10.26 -1.52
C ALA A 244 -12.26 10.52 -2.16
N ALA A 245 -12.98 9.45 -2.53
CA ALA A 245 -14.35 9.60 -2.99
C ALA A 245 -15.04 10.54 -1.99
N PRO A 246 -15.81 11.55 -2.45
CA PRO A 246 -16.46 12.50 -1.55
C PRO A 246 -17.08 11.70 -0.43
N ALA A 247 -16.71 12.05 0.81
CA ALA A 247 -17.11 11.31 2.01
C ALA A 247 -18.56 10.92 1.82
N ALA A 248 -18.84 9.61 1.89
CA ALA A 248 -20.20 9.10 1.76
C ALA A 248 -21.10 10.04 2.58
N PRO A 249 -22.17 10.60 1.98
CA PRO A 249 -22.93 11.65 2.62
C PRO A 249 -23.22 11.21 4.04
N ALA A 250 -22.91 12.09 5.01
CA ALA A 250 -23.06 11.82 6.43
C ALA A 250 -24.35 11.02 6.62
N PRO A 251 -24.32 9.88 7.35
CA PRO A 251 -25.47 9.01 7.48
C PRO A 251 -26.67 9.89 7.78
N ARG A 252 -27.65 9.90 6.87
CA ARG A 252 -28.91 10.62 7.09
C ARG A 252 -29.35 10.22 8.49
N PRO A 253 -29.70 11.16 9.38
CA PRO A 253 -30.30 10.80 10.66
C PRO A 253 -31.42 9.81 10.33
N ALA A 254 -31.35 8.64 10.95
CA ALA A 254 -32.24 7.55 10.64
C ALA A 254 -33.67 8.09 10.60
N ALA A 255 -34.40 7.81 9.52
CA ALA A 255 -35.84 7.71 9.65
C ALA A 255 -36.06 6.49 10.55
N LEU A 256 -35.91 6.69 11.86
CA LEU A 256 -36.27 5.71 12.86
C LEU A 256 -37.71 5.37 12.56
N ARG A 257 -37.96 4.15 12.08
CA ARG A 257 -39.29 3.56 12.21
C ARG A 257 -39.64 3.72 13.68
N ALA A 258 -40.75 4.41 13.95
CA ALA A 258 -41.15 4.80 15.29
C ALA A 258 -41.04 3.57 16.22
N VAL A 259 -40.05 3.60 17.11
CA VAL A 259 -39.99 2.63 18.20
C VAL A 259 -41.27 2.84 19.00
N PRO A 260 -42.04 1.79 19.34
CA PRO A 260 -43.22 1.95 20.16
C PRO A 260 -42.85 2.72 21.44
N CYS A 261 -43.41 3.92 21.62
CA CYS A 261 -43.35 4.61 22.90
C CYS A 261 -44.24 3.83 23.87
N GLY A 262 -43.68 2.86 24.58
CA GLY A 262 -44.45 2.15 25.59
C GLY A 262 -44.87 3.08 26.73
N ALA A 263 -45.97 2.74 27.37
CA ALA A 263 -46.63 3.60 28.36
C ALA A 263 -45.81 3.76 29.65
N THR A 264 -44.92 2.82 29.94
CA THR A 264 -44.22 2.74 31.23
C THR A 264 -42.83 3.39 31.20
N ARG A 265 -42.27 3.64 32.40
CA ARG A 265 -40.88 4.08 32.55
C ARG A 265 -39.89 3.02 32.05
N GLY A 266 -40.21 1.73 32.22
CA GLY A 266 -39.41 0.60 31.74
C GLY A 266 -39.33 0.57 30.21
N ASP A 267 -40.46 0.79 29.53
CA ASP A 267 -40.50 0.83 28.07
C ASP A 267 -39.67 1.98 27.48
N ARG A 268 -39.74 3.17 28.09
CA ARG A 268 -38.93 4.33 27.66
C ARG A 268 -37.44 4.08 27.86
N TYR A 269 -37.06 3.45 28.97
CA TYR A 269 -35.68 3.05 29.21
C TYR A 269 -35.21 2.02 28.19
N ALA A 270 -36.02 1.01 27.89
CA ALA A 270 -35.73 -0.02 26.92
C ALA A 270 -35.58 0.54 25.49
N ALA A 271 -36.45 1.46 25.09
CA ALA A 271 -36.36 2.16 23.81
C ALA A 271 -35.05 2.98 23.71
N ALA A 272 -34.69 3.70 24.78
CA ALA A 272 -33.42 4.43 24.84
C ALA A 272 -32.20 3.49 24.79
N ALA A 273 -32.26 2.35 25.49
CA ALA A 273 -31.20 1.35 25.47
C ALA A 273 -31.01 0.72 24.08
N LEU A 274 -32.10 0.43 23.37
CA LEU A 274 -32.06 -0.06 21.99
C LEU A 274 -31.44 0.97 21.04
N MET A 275 -31.90 2.23 21.10
CA MET A 275 -31.36 3.31 20.26
C MET A 275 -29.88 3.58 20.53
N GLY A 276 -29.47 3.60 21.80
CA GLY A 276 -28.06 3.76 22.19
C GLY A 276 -27.20 2.61 21.67
N ALA A 277 -27.65 1.38 21.84
CA ALA A 277 -26.93 0.20 21.36
C ALA A 277 -26.79 0.18 19.82
N ALA A 278 -27.84 0.56 19.08
CA ALA A 278 -27.78 0.68 17.62
C ALA A 278 -26.79 1.77 17.17
N THR A 279 -26.73 2.89 17.88
CA THR A 279 -25.77 3.98 17.61
C THR A 279 -24.34 3.52 17.87
N ASP A 280 -24.08 2.88 19.02
CA ASP A 280 -22.76 2.38 19.39
C ASP A 280 -22.20 1.34 18.39
N VAL A 281 -23.08 0.53 17.79
CA VAL A 281 -22.74 -0.44 16.74
C VAL A 281 -22.45 0.26 15.41
N ALA A 282 -23.27 1.25 15.03
CA ALA A 282 -23.08 2.00 13.78
C ALA A 282 -21.76 2.79 13.78
N ASP A 283 -21.37 3.36 14.93
CA ASP A 283 -20.17 4.19 15.09
C ASP A 283 -18.90 3.37 15.43
N ALA A 284 -18.98 2.04 15.40
CA ALA A 284 -17.87 1.18 15.78
C ALA A 284 -16.70 1.21 14.75
N PRO A 285 -15.44 1.44 15.20
CA PRO A 285 -14.28 1.41 14.32
C PRO A 285 -14.06 0.00 13.75
N GLU A 286 -13.37 -0.06 12.61
CA GLU A 286 -13.00 -1.32 11.97
C GLU A 286 -12.20 -2.20 12.95
N GLY A 287 -12.53 -3.49 13.02
CA GLY A 287 -11.98 -4.44 14.01
C GLY A 287 -12.81 -4.57 15.30
N GLU A 288 -13.67 -3.61 15.65
CA GLU A 288 -14.50 -3.68 16.87
C GLU A 288 -15.99 -3.97 16.63
N ARG A 289 -16.46 -3.85 15.38
CA ARG A 289 -17.88 -3.89 15.00
C ARG A 289 -18.60 -5.16 15.47
N ASN A 290 -18.04 -6.33 15.19
CA ASN A 290 -18.66 -7.61 15.57
C ASN A 290 -18.68 -7.80 17.10
N ARG A 291 -17.62 -7.38 17.81
CA ARG A 291 -17.56 -7.42 19.29
C ARG A 291 -18.64 -6.54 19.93
N LYS A 292 -18.80 -5.31 19.44
CA LYS A 292 -19.83 -4.38 19.92
C LYS A 292 -21.24 -4.86 19.58
N LEU A 293 -21.45 -5.38 18.37
CA LEU A 293 -22.73 -5.97 17.94
C LEU A 293 -23.14 -7.14 18.85
N PHE A 294 -22.20 -8.04 19.14
CA PHE A 294 -22.43 -9.15 20.06
C PHE A 294 -22.79 -8.67 21.47
N ALA A 295 -22.05 -7.70 22.00
CA ALA A 295 -22.29 -7.14 23.33
C ALA A 295 -23.65 -6.42 23.42
N ALA A 296 -24.04 -5.69 22.37
CA ALA A 296 -25.34 -5.03 22.25
C ALA A 296 -26.48 -6.04 22.26
N ALA A 297 -26.42 -7.07 21.42
CA ALA A 297 -27.44 -8.12 21.36
C ALA A 297 -27.59 -8.85 22.70
N ARG A 298 -26.48 -9.17 23.38
CA ARG A 298 -26.50 -9.79 24.71
C ARG A 298 -27.18 -8.91 25.75
N ARG A 299 -26.77 -7.64 25.85
CA ARG A 299 -27.32 -6.70 26.83
C ARG A 299 -28.82 -6.47 26.63
N LEU A 300 -29.29 -6.41 25.38
CA LEU A 300 -30.70 -6.25 25.07
C LEU A 300 -31.50 -7.53 25.38
N GLY A 301 -30.91 -8.71 25.17
CA GLY A 301 -31.50 -9.98 25.59
C GLY A 301 -31.64 -10.09 27.11
N GLU A 302 -30.66 -9.60 27.88
CA GLU A 302 -30.75 -9.54 29.36
C GLU A 302 -31.88 -8.61 29.85
N LEU A 303 -32.24 -7.61 29.05
CA LEU A 303 -33.23 -6.57 29.40
C LEU A 303 -34.65 -6.90 28.89
N CYS A 304 -34.82 -7.87 27.99
CA CYS A 304 -36.06 -8.02 27.23
C CYS A 304 -37.28 -8.36 28.10
N GLU A 305 -37.12 -9.14 29.18
CA GLU A 305 -38.20 -9.49 30.10
C GLU A 305 -38.80 -8.27 30.83
N SER A 306 -38.00 -7.22 31.03
CA SER A 306 -38.45 -6.00 31.69
C SER A 306 -39.29 -5.08 30.80
N ALA A 307 -39.24 -5.27 29.48
CA ALA A 307 -39.95 -4.46 28.50
C ALA A 307 -40.25 -5.25 27.20
N PRO A 308 -41.03 -6.34 27.27
CA PRO A 308 -41.23 -7.26 26.14
C PRO A 308 -42.01 -6.62 24.97
N ALA A 309 -42.76 -5.55 25.24
CA ALA A 309 -43.45 -4.77 24.21
C ALA A 309 -42.49 -3.95 23.33
N VAL A 310 -41.27 -3.66 23.81
CA VAL A 310 -40.26 -2.84 23.11
C VAL A 310 -39.09 -3.70 22.62
N LEU A 311 -38.67 -4.69 23.40
CA LEU A 311 -37.51 -5.53 23.13
C LEU A 311 -37.93 -6.93 22.68
N SER A 312 -38.64 -7.02 21.56
CA SER A 312 -38.86 -8.31 20.90
C SER A 312 -37.61 -8.73 20.12
N GLU A 313 -37.41 -10.03 19.91
CA GLU A 313 -36.30 -10.55 19.10
C GLU A 313 -36.29 -9.93 17.69
N SER A 314 -37.47 -9.79 17.06
CA SER A 314 -37.60 -9.15 15.75
C SER A 314 -37.17 -7.69 15.80
N THR A 315 -37.66 -6.92 16.79
CA THR A 315 -37.34 -5.49 16.92
C THR A 315 -35.85 -5.25 17.15
N VAL A 316 -35.23 -6.06 18.00
CA VAL A 316 -33.80 -5.97 18.29
C VAL A 316 -32.96 -6.41 17.10
N SER A 317 -33.35 -7.51 16.44
CA SER A 317 -32.65 -8.01 15.26
C SER A 317 -32.69 -7.00 14.11
N ASP A 318 -33.86 -6.42 13.82
CA ASP A 318 -34.00 -5.43 12.75
C ASP A 318 -33.15 -4.18 13.02
N ALA A 319 -33.19 -3.65 14.24
CA ALA A 319 -32.46 -2.44 14.60
C ALA A 319 -30.94 -2.66 14.60
N LEU A 320 -30.45 -3.79 15.12
CA LEU A 320 -29.03 -4.09 15.16
C LEU A 320 -28.48 -4.51 13.80
N LEU A 321 -29.28 -5.18 12.95
CA LEU A 321 -28.89 -5.53 11.59
C LEU A 321 -28.69 -4.30 10.73
N ASP A 322 -29.64 -3.37 10.80
CA ASP A 322 -29.57 -2.08 10.12
C ASP A 322 -28.35 -1.24 10.56
N ALA A 323 -28.02 -1.24 11.86
CA ALA A 323 -26.81 -0.61 12.37
C ALA A 323 -25.52 -1.30 11.92
N ALA A 324 -25.47 -2.63 11.98
CA ALA A 324 -24.29 -3.43 11.62
C ALA A 324 -23.95 -3.35 10.12
N THR A 325 -24.97 -3.38 9.26
CA THR A 325 -24.80 -3.25 7.80
C THR A 325 -24.28 -1.87 7.42
N ARG A 326 -24.76 -0.79 8.07
CA ARG A 326 -24.18 0.55 7.91
C ARG A 326 -22.72 0.63 8.36
N ALA A 327 -22.38 -0.06 9.43
CA ALA A 327 -20.99 -0.18 9.87
C ALA A 327 -20.14 -1.07 8.94
N GLY A 328 -20.69 -1.65 7.87
CA GLY A 328 -19.95 -2.46 6.90
C GLY A 328 -19.77 -3.93 7.31
N VAL A 329 -20.56 -4.43 8.27
CA VAL A 329 -20.66 -5.86 8.57
C VAL A 329 -21.60 -6.53 7.57
N SER A 330 -21.24 -7.68 7.01
CA SER A 330 -22.12 -8.39 6.08
C SER A 330 -23.41 -8.84 6.78
N GLU A 331 -24.54 -8.81 6.07
CA GLU A 331 -25.86 -9.18 6.61
C GLU A 331 -25.86 -10.59 7.25
N ARG A 332 -25.26 -11.57 6.57
CA ARG A 332 -25.15 -12.95 7.05
C ARG A 332 -24.32 -13.06 8.33
N GLU A 333 -23.26 -12.27 8.46
CA GLU A 333 -22.44 -12.23 9.66
C GLU A 333 -23.17 -11.54 10.81
N ALA A 334 -23.80 -10.40 10.54
CA ALA A 334 -24.56 -9.64 11.52
C ALA A 334 -25.69 -10.46 12.13
N LEU A 335 -26.52 -11.12 11.30
CA LEU A 335 -27.60 -11.99 11.77
C LEU A 335 -27.11 -13.14 12.66
N ARG A 336 -25.95 -13.74 12.32
CA ARG A 336 -25.35 -14.81 13.13
C ARG A 336 -24.91 -14.28 14.49
N THR A 337 -24.24 -13.13 14.52
CA THR A 337 -23.75 -12.51 15.75
C THR A 337 -24.91 -12.05 16.64
N ILE A 338 -25.93 -11.41 16.06
CA ILE A 338 -27.12 -10.95 16.78
C ILE A 338 -27.80 -12.13 17.46
N ARG A 339 -28.08 -13.20 16.71
CA ARG A 339 -28.70 -14.42 17.25
C ARG A 339 -27.90 -15.00 18.42
N SER A 340 -26.60 -15.18 18.24
CA SER A 340 -25.73 -15.74 19.29
C SER A 340 -25.65 -14.85 20.54
N GLY A 341 -25.62 -13.52 20.36
CA GLY A 341 -25.65 -12.57 21.47
C GLY A 341 -26.99 -12.59 22.21
N TRP A 342 -28.09 -12.56 21.47
CA TRP A 342 -29.46 -12.60 22.00
C TRP A 342 -29.71 -13.86 22.83
N GLU A 343 -29.42 -15.05 22.28
CA GLU A 343 -29.56 -16.33 22.98
C GLU A 343 -28.77 -16.36 24.31
N ARG A 344 -27.55 -15.80 24.32
CA ARG A 344 -26.75 -15.69 25.54
C ARG A 344 -27.33 -14.70 26.55
N GLY A 345 -27.94 -13.61 26.09
CA GLY A 345 -28.62 -12.65 26.96
C GLY A 345 -29.84 -13.27 27.65
N LEU A 346 -30.64 -14.03 26.90
CA LEU A 346 -31.79 -14.77 27.45
C LEU A 346 -31.34 -15.80 28.50
N ALA A 347 -30.27 -16.55 28.23
CA ALA A 347 -29.74 -17.53 29.19
C ALA A 347 -29.15 -16.88 30.46
N GLY A 348 -28.62 -15.66 30.36
CA GLY A 348 -28.05 -14.91 31.49
C GLY A 348 -29.09 -14.38 32.49
N HIS A 349 -30.34 -14.15 32.05
CA HIS A 349 -31.41 -13.67 32.93
C HIS A 349 -31.86 -14.73 33.95
N GLY A 350 -31.84 -16.01 33.58
CA GLY A 350 -32.28 -17.12 34.44
C GLY A 350 -31.31 -17.52 35.57
N ALA A 351 -30.07 -17.04 35.55
CA ALA A 351 -29.05 -17.41 36.55
C ALA A 351 -28.94 -16.41 37.73
N GLY A 352 -29.67 -15.29 37.69
CA GLY A 352 -29.63 -14.23 38.70
C GLY A 352 -30.79 -14.22 39.70
N ALA A 353 -31.71 -15.19 39.62
CA ALA A 353 -32.93 -15.25 40.42
C ALA A 353 -33.10 -16.57 41.21
N ALA A 354 -32.00 -17.15 41.68
CA ALA A 354 -32.00 -18.31 42.59
C ALA A 354 -31.32 -17.96 43.92
#